data_AF-A0A4Y6RMT8-F1
#
_entry.id   AF-A0A4Y6RMT8-F1
#
_cell.length_a   1.000
_cell.length_b   1.000
_cell.length_c   1.000
_cell.angle_alpha   90.00
_cell.angle_beta   90.00
_cell.angle_gamma   90.00
#
_symmetry.space_group_name_H-M   'P 1'
#
loop_
_entity.id
_entity.type
_entity.pdbx_description
1 polymer ?
#
loop_
_entity_poly.entity_id
_entity_poly.type
_entity_poly.pdbx_seq_one_letter_code
_entity_poly.pdbx_strand_id
1 'polypeptide(L)'
;MNPLDKAIQLCGGLSALAKEIDVSSARLGNWRLRSVPIEYCLAIETATAGEVSRKDLRPDDWHKIWPDLAAASAPRRATDPAPALGHAGRQPPTTNAIFDTVPLRAAVGIDGGAKP
;
A
#
# COMPACT_ATOMS: atom_id res chain seq x y z
N MET A 1 12.73 30.01 -0.32
CA MET A 1 13.30 29.19 -1.42
C MET A 1 12.23 28.22 -1.87
N ASN A 2 12.05 28.02 -3.17
CA ASN A 2 11.00 27.11 -3.66
C ASN A 2 11.33 25.65 -3.29
N PRO A 3 10.34 24.84 -2.85
CA PRO A 3 10.49 23.41 -2.56
C PRO A 3 11.21 22.63 -3.66
N LEU A 4 10.80 22.90 -4.91
CA LEU A 4 11.34 22.27 -6.10
C LEU A 4 12.80 22.67 -6.34
N ASP A 5 13.18 23.91 -6.01
CA ASP A 5 14.56 24.39 -6.14
C ASP A 5 15.47 23.72 -5.10
N LYS A 6 14.96 23.49 -3.88
CA LYS A 6 15.65 22.69 -2.85
C LYS A 6 15.88 21.26 -3.34
N ALA A 7 14.84 20.61 -3.89
CA ALA A 7 14.96 19.26 -4.45
C ALA A 7 16.01 19.19 -5.57
N ILE A 8 16.03 20.19 -6.47
CA ILE A 8 17.01 20.28 -7.54
C ILE A 8 18.44 20.35 -7.01
N GLN A 9 18.68 21.14 -5.96
CA GLN A 9 20.01 21.25 -5.35
C GLN A 9 20.44 19.96 -4.66
N LEU A 10 19.54 19.29 -3.95
CA LEU A 10 19.82 18.01 -3.28
C LEU A 10 20.20 16.91 -4.26
N CYS A 11 19.55 16.86 -5.43
CA CYS A 11 19.88 15.90 -6.48
C CYS A 11 21.12 16.29 -7.31
N GLY A 12 21.77 17.41 -7.01
CA GLY A 12 22.97 17.86 -7.74
C GLY A 12 22.68 18.54 -9.08
N GLY A 13 21.44 18.97 -9.31
CA GLY A 13 21.06 19.80 -10.46
C GLY A 13 19.78 19.36 -11.15
N LEU A 14 19.28 20.23 -12.04
CA LEU A 14 17.99 20.06 -12.70
C LEU A 14 17.96 18.78 -13.55
N SER A 15 19.03 18.52 -14.30
CA SER A 15 19.15 17.36 -15.19
C SER A 15 19.26 16.03 -14.44
N ALA A 16 19.88 16.04 -13.26
CA ALA A 16 19.99 14.86 -12.42
C ALA A 16 18.63 14.45 -11.87
N LEU A 17 17.89 15.41 -11.28
CA LEU A 17 16.52 15.18 -10.84
C LEU A 17 15.60 14.75 -11.99
N ALA A 18 15.72 15.39 -13.16
CA ALA A 18 14.94 15.06 -14.35
C ALA A 18 15.12 13.59 -14.77
N LYS A 19 16.38 13.11 -14.75
CA LYS A 19 16.72 11.74 -15.09
C LYS A 19 16.22 10.74 -14.04
N GLU A 20 16.31 11.08 -12.75
CA GLU A 20 15.84 10.24 -11.64
C GLU A 20 14.33 9.98 -11.72
N ILE A 21 13.55 11.01 -12.05
CA ILE A 21 12.08 10.91 -12.12
C ILE A 21 11.54 10.64 -13.52
N ASP A 22 12.43 10.34 -14.48
CA ASP A 22 12.11 10.09 -15.89
C ASP A 22 11.25 11.18 -16.56
N VAL A 23 11.63 12.45 -16.40
CA VAL A 23 10.98 13.57 -17.08
C VAL A 23 11.96 14.44 -17.84
N SER A 24 11.44 15.19 -18.80
CA SER A 24 12.22 16.23 -19.46
C SER A 24 12.51 17.41 -18.52
N SER A 25 13.72 17.98 -18.62
CA SER A 25 14.11 19.21 -17.92
C SER A 25 13.18 20.40 -18.21
N ALA A 26 12.62 20.48 -19.43
CA ALA A 26 11.63 21.50 -19.78
C ALA A 26 10.33 21.34 -18.97
N ARG A 27 9.94 20.09 -18.68
CA ARG A 27 8.75 19.78 -17.87
C ARG A 27 8.94 20.21 -16.42
N LEU A 28 10.12 19.97 -15.85
CA LEU A 28 10.51 20.51 -14.54
C LEU A 28 10.45 22.04 -14.50
N GLY A 29 10.96 22.70 -15.54
CA GLY A 29 10.89 24.16 -15.68
C GLY A 29 9.45 24.67 -15.66
N ASN A 30 8.53 24.00 -16.35
CA ASN A 30 7.11 24.35 -16.38
C ASN A 30 6.42 24.20 -15.00
N TRP A 31 6.85 23.25 -14.17
CA TRP A 31 6.29 23.08 -12.83
C TRP A 31 6.61 24.24 -11.88
N ARG A 32 7.67 25.00 -12.13
CA ARG A 32 7.97 26.23 -11.38
C ARG A 32 6.87 27.28 -11.56
N LEU A 33 6.13 27.25 -12.67
CA LEU A 33 5.05 28.19 -12.98
C LEU A 33 3.66 27.61 -12.70
N ARG A 34 3.46 26.31 -12.91
CA ARG A 34 2.15 25.63 -12.88
C ARG A 34 1.92 24.73 -11.67
N SER A 35 2.89 24.63 -10.77
CA SER A 35 2.97 23.65 -9.67
C SER A 35 3.26 22.21 -10.14
N VAL A 36 3.75 21.39 -9.19
CA VAL A 36 4.12 19.99 -9.45
C VAL A 36 2.87 19.10 -9.47
N PRO A 37 2.69 18.22 -10.48
CA PRO A 37 1.58 17.27 -10.49
C PRO A 37 1.71 16.21 -9.40
N ILE A 38 0.57 15.69 -8.94
CA ILE A 38 0.45 14.73 -7.83
C ILE A 38 1.31 13.48 -8.05
N GLU A 39 1.34 12.99 -9.29
CA GLU A 39 2.02 11.77 -9.71
C GLU A 39 3.54 11.84 -9.47
N TYR A 40 4.13 13.03 -9.55
CA TYR A 40 5.58 13.24 -9.41
C TYR A 40 5.98 13.65 -8.00
N CYS A 41 5.04 14.05 -7.13
CA CYS A 41 5.38 14.43 -5.76
C CYS A 41 6.07 13.29 -4.99
N LEU A 42 5.60 12.05 -5.16
CA LEU A 42 6.21 10.88 -4.52
C LEU A 42 7.59 10.55 -5.11
N ALA A 43 7.75 10.70 -6.43
CA ALA A 43 9.02 10.49 -7.10
C ALA A 43 10.08 11.48 -6.60
N ILE A 44 9.73 12.76 -6.44
CA ILE A 44 10.62 13.79 -5.90
C ILE A 44 10.94 13.52 -4.41
N GLU A 45 9.94 13.12 -3.61
CA GLU A 45 10.14 12.75 -2.20
C GLU A 45 11.14 11.59 -2.06
N THR A 46 11.03 10.60 -2.94
CA THR A 46 11.95 9.45 -2.99
C THR A 46 13.35 9.87 -3.46
N ALA A 47 13.45 10.67 -4.53
CA ALA A 47 14.71 11.18 -5.08
C ALA A 47 15.48 12.07 -4.08
N THR A 48 14.76 12.76 -3.21
CA THR A 48 15.34 13.63 -2.17
C THR A 48 15.51 12.92 -0.83
N ALA A 49 15.33 11.60 -0.76
CA ALA A 49 15.41 10.82 0.48
C ALA A 49 14.52 11.37 1.62
N GLY A 50 13.38 11.97 1.28
CA GLY A 50 12.43 12.54 2.24
C GLY A 50 12.73 13.97 2.71
N GLU A 51 13.80 14.61 2.25
CA GLU A 51 14.12 16.01 2.57
C GLU A 51 13.08 17.02 2.04
N VAL A 52 12.38 16.65 0.96
CA VAL A 52 11.27 17.42 0.39
C VAL A 52 10.05 16.51 0.35
N SER A 53 9.13 16.75 1.27
CA SER A 53 7.86 16.00 1.33
C SER A 53 6.84 16.54 0.33
N ARG A 54 5.87 15.71 -0.06
CA ARG A 54 4.74 16.14 -0.90
C ARG A 54 3.91 17.30 -0.32
N LYS A 55 3.95 17.50 1.01
CA LYS A 55 3.34 18.65 1.71
C LYS A 55 4.04 19.98 1.38
N ASP A 56 5.36 19.94 1.24
CA ASP A 56 6.19 21.10 0.89
C ASP A 56 5.97 21.48 -0.57
N LEU A 57 5.86 20.48 -1.47
CA LEU A 57 5.60 20.71 -2.89
C LEU A 57 4.21 21.28 -3.21
N ARG A 58 3.19 20.98 -2.39
CA ARG A 58 1.81 21.46 -2.58
C ARG A 58 1.15 21.85 -1.25
N PRO A 59 1.51 23.00 -0.65
CA PRO A 59 0.98 23.43 0.64
C PRO A 59 -0.54 23.70 0.63
N ASP A 60 -1.13 24.05 -0.53
CA ASP A 60 -2.55 24.42 -0.62
C ASP A 60 -3.50 23.23 -0.79
N ASP A 61 -3.07 22.17 -1.49
CA ASP A 61 -3.94 21.06 -1.90
C ASP A 61 -3.62 19.73 -1.22
N TRP A 62 -2.50 19.61 -0.50
CA TRP A 62 -2.09 18.33 0.07
C TRP A 62 -3.15 17.71 0.99
N HIS A 63 -3.87 18.53 1.77
CA HIS A 63 -4.94 18.09 2.67
C HIS A 63 -6.11 17.41 1.95
N LYS A 64 -6.39 17.81 0.71
CA LYS A 64 -7.49 17.26 -0.10
C LYS A 64 -7.10 15.93 -0.76
N ILE A 65 -5.82 15.81 -1.14
CA ILE A 65 -5.30 14.66 -1.90
C ILE A 65 -4.84 13.55 -0.95
N TRP A 66 -4.19 13.91 0.16
CA TRP A 66 -3.67 12.98 1.15
C TRP A 66 -4.17 13.32 2.56
N PRO A 67 -5.47 13.16 2.85
CA PRO A 67 -6.01 13.37 4.19
C PRO A 67 -5.37 12.42 5.23
N ASP A 68 -4.97 11.22 4.81
CA ASP A 68 -4.29 10.23 5.66
C ASP A 68 -2.95 10.75 6.21
N LEU A 69 -2.22 11.57 5.46
CA LEU A 69 -0.98 12.22 5.95
C LEU A 69 -1.22 13.28 7.03
N ALA A 70 -2.46 13.81 7.14
CA ALA A 70 -2.86 14.64 8.27
C ALA A 70 -3.26 13.76 9.46
N ALA A 71 -3.93 12.63 9.20
CA ALA A 71 -4.40 11.70 10.22
C ALA A 71 -3.27 10.85 10.85
N ALA A 72 -2.21 10.51 10.11
CA ALA A 72 -1.08 9.71 10.60
C ALA A 72 -0.24 10.40 11.69
N SER A 73 -0.38 11.72 11.85
CA SER A 73 0.20 12.44 12.99
C SER A 73 -0.63 12.31 14.27
N ALA A 74 -1.87 11.81 14.19
CA ALA A 74 -2.59 11.43 15.39
C ALA A 74 -1.86 10.21 15.98
N PRO A 75 -1.53 10.22 17.29
CA PRO A 75 -0.96 9.04 17.91
C PRO A 75 -1.95 7.90 17.65
N ARG A 76 -1.48 6.83 16.97
CA ARG A 76 -2.19 5.56 16.94
C ARG A 76 -2.59 5.30 18.38
N ARG A 77 -3.90 5.32 18.64
CA ARG A 77 -4.47 5.20 19.96
C ARG A 77 -3.83 3.97 20.59
N ALA A 78 -2.90 4.17 21.53
CA ALA A 78 -2.15 3.12 22.22
C ALA A 78 -3.04 2.33 23.20
N THR A 79 -4.31 2.19 22.85
CA THR A 79 -5.41 1.73 23.69
C THR A 79 -6.20 0.63 23.01
N ASP A 80 -5.64 -0.04 22.00
CA ASP A 80 -6.02 -1.44 21.79
C ASP A 80 -5.31 -2.24 22.90
N PRO A 81 -6.03 -2.74 23.93
CA PRO A 81 -5.41 -3.61 24.90
C PRO A 81 -4.92 -4.84 24.15
N ALA A 82 -3.62 -5.10 24.18
CA ALA A 82 -3.03 -6.34 23.69
C ALA A 82 -3.91 -7.50 24.20
N PRO A 83 -4.48 -8.35 23.33
CA PRO A 83 -5.18 -9.52 23.81
C PRO A 83 -4.21 -10.30 24.68
N ALA A 84 -4.56 -10.48 25.96
CA ALA A 84 -3.67 -11.01 26.96
C ALA A 84 -3.05 -12.32 26.45
N LEU A 85 -1.72 -12.37 26.43
CA LEU A 85 -0.95 -13.57 26.11
C LEU A 85 -1.20 -14.59 27.22
N GLY A 86 -2.21 -15.45 27.04
CA GLY A 86 -2.43 -16.64 27.86
C GLY A 86 -3.82 -16.77 28.48
N HIS A 87 -4.72 -17.48 27.80
CA HIS A 87 -5.49 -18.49 28.50
C HIS A 87 -5.43 -19.80 27.72
N ALA A 88 -4.61 -20.71 28.24
CA ALA A 88 -4.55 -22.10 27.84
C ALA A 88 -5.85 -22.80 28.26
N GLY A 89 -6.83 -22.85 27.37
CA GLY A 89 -7.96 -23.76 27.48
C GLY A 89 -7.62 -25.08 26.78
N ARG A 90 -7.45 -26.16 27.55
CA ARG A 90 -7.21 -27.52 27.06
C ARG A 90 -8.13 -27.89 25.88
N GLN A 91 -7.56 -28.22 24.73
CA GLN A 91 -8.12 -29.29 23.92
C GLN A 91 -7.23 -30.52 24.16
N PRO A 92 -7.66 -31.52 24.97
CA PRO A 92 -6.95 -32.79 24.97
C PRO A 92 -7.07 -33.41 23.57
N PRO A 93 -6.06 -34.16 23.10
CA PRO A 93 -6.20 -34.93 21.87
C PRO A 93 -7.30 -35.96 22.09
N THR A 94 -8.47 -35.78 21.47
CA THR A 94 -9.50 -36.81 21.45
C THR A 94 -9.01 -37.94 20.54
N THR A 95 -8.21 -38.83 21.11
CA THR A 95 -8.10 -40.23 20.69
C THR A 95 -9.47 -40.87 20.96
N ASN A 96 -10.36 -40.84 19.97
CA ASN A 96 -11.52 -41.74 19.75
C ASN A 96 -12.56 -41.08 18.83
N ALA A 97 -12.27 -41.11 17.53
CA ALA A 97 -13.29 -41.24 16.47
C ALA A 97 -12.63 -41.96 15.28
N ILE A 98 -12.15 -43.16 15.59
CA ILE A 98 -11.80 -44.24 14.67
C ILE A 98 -13.09 -44.62 13.95
N PHE A 99 -13.10 -44.55 12.60
CA PHE A 99 -13.93 -45.34 11.69
C PHE A 99 -15.39 -45.61 12.08
N ASP A 100 -16.35 -44.91 11.44
CA ASP A 100 -17.69 -45.48 11.24
C ASP A 100 -18.26 -45.08 9.88
N THR A 101 -18.32 -46.11 9.03
CA THR A 101 -19.26 -46.35 7.92
C THR A 101 -19.19 -45.45 6.68
N VAL A 102 -18.23 -45.77 5.79
CA VAL A 102 -18.54 -45.82 4.35
C VAL A 102 -19.36 -47.09 4.12
N PRO A 103 -20.62 -47.04 3.66
CA PRO A 103 -21.36 -48.26 3.36
C PRO A 103 -20.87 -48.89 2.05
N LEU A 104 -20.37 -50.12 2.15
CA LEU A 104 -19.86 -51.01 1.08
C LEU A 104 -20.94 -51.55 0.10
N ARG A 105 -22.07 -50.85 -0.11
CA ARG A 105 -23.10 -51.32 -1.07
C ARG A 105 -24.09 -50.22 -1.45
N ALA A 106 -23.73 -49.42 -2.45
CA ALA A 106 -24.71 -48.72 -3.27
C ALA A 106 -24.57 -49.22 -4.71
N ALA A 107 -25.01 -50.46 -4.93
CA ALA A 107 -25.41 -50.91 -6.25
C ALA A 107 -26.89 -50.54 -6.43
N VAL A 108 -27.19 -49.57 -7.29
CA VAL A 108 -28.43 -49.57 -8.06
C VAL A 108 -28.04 -49.19 -9.49
N GLY A 109 -28.10 -50.19 -10.36
CA GLY A 109 -28.01 -49.98 -11.80
C GLY A 109 -29.36 -49.51 -12.31
N ILE A 110 -29.34 -48.62 -13.31
CA ILE A 110 -30.41 -48.57 -14.31
C ILE A 110 -29.78 -48.29 -15.67
N ASP A 111 -29.97 -49.29 -16.54
CA ASP A 111 -29.74 -49.31 -17.98
C ASP A 111 -30.67 -48.35 -18.71
N GLY A 112 -30.24 -47.94 -19.91
CA GLY A 112 -31.19 -47.73 -20.99
C GLY A 112 -31.10 -46.37 -21.69
N GLY A 113 -30.69 -46.41 -22.96
CA GLY A 113 -31.28 -45.51 -23.96
C GLY A 113 -30.30 -44.78 -24.86
N ALA A 114 -29.85 -45.47 -25.90
CA ALA A 114 -29.30 -44.84 -27.09
C ALA A 114 -30.41 -44.24 -27.98
N LYS A 115 -30.05 -43.13 -28.64
CA LYS A 115 -30.50 -42.68 -29.98
C LYS A 115 -31.92 -42.07 -30.15
N PRO A 116 -32.25 -41.41 -31.29
CA PRO A 116 -31.61 -41.40 -32.62
C PRO A 116 -30.56 -40.31 -32.90
#